data_AF-A0A8S9PNJ1-F1
#
_entry.id   AF-A0A8S9PNJ1-F1
#
_cell.length_a   1.000
_cell.length_b   1.000
_cell.length_c   1.000
_cell.angle_alpha   90.00
_cell.angle_beta   90.00
_cell.angle_gamma   90.00
#
_symmetry.space_group_name_H-M   'P 1'
#
loop_
_entity.id
_entity.type
_entity.pdbx_description
1 polymer ?
#
loop_
_entity_poly.entity_id
_entity_poly.type
_entity_poly.pdbx_seq_one_letter_code
_entity_poly.pdbx_strand_id
1 'polypeptide(L)'
;MCYMVHGMLGAVERPQAWPSFLHQVREIELGKDRIEGSRLLVVASQANRGTTFIAQSVTKQGLMRSYVQNGNSPWLFEFLCQ
;
A
#
# COMPACT_ATOMS: atom_id res chain seq x y z
N MET A 1 -3.70 -4.74 11.41
CA MET A 1 -3.45 -4.33 10.01
C MET A 1 -2.00 -3.91 9.73
N CYS A 2 -1.16 -3.62 10.74
CA CYS A 2 0.25 -3.28 10.51
C CYS A 2 1.15 -4.46 10.10
N TYR A 3 0.75 -5.70 10.39
CA TYR A 3 1.55 -6.90 10.09
C TYR A 3 1.56 -7.28 8.60
N MET A 4 0.54 -6.87 7.85
CA MET A 4 0.34 -7.31 6.47
C MET A 4 1.29 -6.60 5.49
N VAL A 5 1.61 -5.32 5.73
CA VAL A 5 2.50 -4.54 4.85
C VAL A 5 3.96 -4.97 5.00
N HIS A 6 4.40 -5.30 6.23
CA HIS A 6 5.74 -5.84 6.46
C HIS A 6 5.89 -7.26 5.88
N GLY A 7 4.85 -8.10 6.02
CA GLY A 7 4.83 -9.45 5.46
C GLY A 7 4.87 -9.46 3.94
N MET A 8 4.21 -8.51 3.27
CA MET A 8 4.15 -8.47 1.80
C MET A 8 5.49 -8.07 1.18
N LEU A 9 6.22 -7.12 1.77
CA LEU A 9 7.58 -6.82 1.29
C LEU A 9 8.52 -7.99 1.54
N GLY A 10 8.44 -8.62 2.73
CA GLY A 10 9.19 -9.84 3.01
C GLY A 10 8.86 -10.99 2.06
N ALA A 11 7.61 -11.07 1.59
CA ALA A 11 7.18 -12.02 0.57
C ALA A 11 7.77 -11.69 -0.80
N VAL A 12 7.92 -10.41 -1.16
CA VAL A 12 8.59 -10.00 -2.41
C VAL A 12 10.10 -10.29 -2.34
N GLU A 13 10.75 -10.03 -1.20
CA GLU A 13 12.19 -10.29 -1.03
C GLU A 13 12.52 -11.79 -0.90
N ARG A 14 11.59 -12.59 -0.35
CA ARG A 14 11.77 -14.04 -0.14
C ARG A 14 10.48 -14.81 -0.48
N PRO A 15 10.12 -14.92 -1.76
CA PRO A 15 8.86 -15.54 -2.18
C PRO A 15 8.70 -16.98 -1.71
N GLN A 16 9.80 -17.75 -1.69
CA GLN A 16 9.82 -19.14 -1.22
C GLN A 16 9.48 -19.31 0.27
N ALA A 17 9.69 -18.27 1.09
CA ALA A 17 9.34 -18.30 2.51
C ALA A 17 7.84 -18.02 2.74
N TRP A 18 7.13 -17.54 1.71
CA TRP A 18 5.75 -17.07 1.79
C TRP A 18 4.90 -17.59 0.61
N PRO A 19 4.78 -18.93 0.42
CA PRO A 19 4.17 -19.51 -0.77
C PRO A 19 2.70 -19.12 -0.98
N SER A 20 1.97 -18.81 0.09
CA SER A 20 0.58 -18.34 0.01
C SER A 20 0.43 -16.95 -0.64
N PHE A 21 1.52 -16.21 -0.82
CA PHE A 21 1.53 -14.85 -1.35
C PHE A 21 2.12 -14.75 -2.78
N LEU A 22 2.43 -15.87 -3.44
CA LEU A 22 3.12 -15.87 -4.74
C LEU A 22 2.37 -15.08 -5.82
N HIS A 23 1.04 -15.16 -5.85
CA HIS A 23 0.24 -14.38 -6.79
C HIS A 23 0.43 -12.88 -6.57
N GLN A 24 0.33 -12.42 -5.32
CA GLN A 24 0.49 -11.03 -4.95
C GLN A 24 1.92 -10.51 -5.21
N VAL A 25 2.93 -11.35 -4.94
CA VAL A 25 4.33 -11.04 -5.25
C VAL A 25 4.50 -10.77 -6.73
N ARG A 26 3.98 -11.65 -7.58
CA ARG A 26 4.08 -11.52 -9.04
C ARG A 26 3.42 -10.24 -9.56
N GLU A 27 2.25 -9.89 -9.03
CA GLU A 27 1.56 -8.65 -9.39
C GLU A 27 2.38 -7.41 -9.00
N ILE A 28 3.01 -7.42 -7.82
CA ILE A 28 3.89 -6.33 -7.38
C ILE A 28 5.12 -6.22 -8.27
N GLU A 29 5.76 -7.34 -8.62
CA GLU A 29 6.94 -7.35 -9.50
C GLU A 29 6.60 -6.81 -10.89
N LEU A 30 5.49 -7.26 -11.49
CA LEU A 30 5.00 -6.75 -12.77
C LEU A 30 4.72 -5.24 -12.71
N GLY A 31 4.15 -4.75 -11.60
CA GLY A 31 3.93 -3.32 -11.38
C GLY A 31 5.23 -2.53 -11.27
N LYS A 32 6.21 -3.08 -10.54
CA LYS A 32 7.53 -2.48 -10.34
C LYS A 32 8.28 -2.34 -11.67
N ASP A 33 8.26 -3.37 -12.50
CA ASP A 33 8.95 -3.39 -13.80
C ASP A 33 8.34 -2.40 -14.80
N ARG A 34 7.06 -2.03 -14.62
CA ARG A 34 6.39 -1.00 -15.44
C ARG A 34 6.73 0.43 -15.04
N ILE A 35 7.30 0.64 -13.84
CA ILE A 35 7.65 1.96 -13.32
C ILE A 35 9.17 2.04 -13.22
N GLU A 36 9.77 2.60 -14.27
CA GLU A 36 11.21 2.77 -14.35
C GLU A 36 11.76 3.57 -13.14
N GLY A 37 12.84 3.07 -12.54
CA GLY A 37 13.45 3.68 -11.35
C GLY A 37 12.68 3.48 -10.04
N SER A 38 11.59 2.71 -10.04
CA SER A 38 10.86 2.43 -8.80
C SER A 38 11.62 1.48 -7.87
N ARG A 39 11.52 1.75 -6.55
CA ARG A 39 12.08 0.91 -5.50
C ARG A 39 11.08 0.75 -4.37
N LEU A 40 10.95 -0.47 -3.87
CA LEU A 40 10.19 -0.74 -2.66
C LEU A 40 11.06 -0.48 -1.43
N LEU A 41 10.51 0.24 -0.44
CA LEU A 41 11.21 0.63 0.79
C LEU A 41 10.34 0.30 2.01
N VAL A 42 10.96 -0.22 3.07
CA VAL A 42 10.35 -0.25 4.41
C VAL A 42 10.54 1.12 5.02
N VAL A 43 9.43 1.76 5.40
CA VAL A 43 9.44 3.03 6.12
C VAL A 43 8.74 2.87 7.47
N ALA A 44 9.07 3.76 8.41
CA ALA A 44 8.34 3.83 9.68
C ALA A 44 6.85 4.09 9.44
N SER A 45 5.98 3.54 10.29
CA SER A 45 4.52 3.70 10.18
C SER A 45 4.09 5.16 10.10
N GLN A 46 4.81 6.06 10.79
CA GLN A 46 4.55 7.50 10.78
C GLN A 46 4.77 8.12 9.39
N ALA A 47 5.79 7.66 8.66
CA ALA A 47 6.05 8.07 7.27
C ALA A 47 5.04 7.50 6.27
N ASN A 48 4.26 6.48 6.66
CA ASN A 48 3.22 5.85 5.83
C ASN A 48 1.79 6.08 6.39
N ARG A 49 1.60 7.14 7.19
CA ARG A 49 0.30 7.44 7.82
C ARG A 49 -0.81 7.66 6.80
N GLY A 50 -0.53 8.40 5.71
CA GLY A 50 -1.52 8.67 4.66
C GLY A 50 -2.12 7.39 4.07
N THR A 51 -1.27 6.43 3.68
CA THR A 51 -1.71 5.11 3.21
C THR A 51 -2.51 4.34 4.25
N THR A 52 -2.11 4.43 5.52
CA THR A 52 -2.85 3.81 6.62
C THR A 52 -4.25 4.39 6.76
N PHE A 53 -4.40 5.71 6.63
CA PHE A 53 -5.70 6.37 6.66
C PHE A 53 -6.57 5.99 5.47
N ILE A 54 -6.01 5.90 4.27
CA ILE A 54 -6.72 5.42 3.08
C ILE A 54 -7.23 3.99 3.30
N ALA A 55 -6.40 3.10 3.85
CA ALA A 55 -6.83 1.74 4.17
C ALA A 55 -7.94 1.74 5.23
N GLN A 56 -7.86 2.60 6.25
CA GLN A 56 -8.88 2.73 7.28
C GLN A 56 -10.19 3.34 6.78
N SER A 57 -10.15 4.27 5.82
CA SER A 57 -11.35 4.88 5.27
C SER A 57 -12.21 3.84 4.55
N VAL A 58 -11.58 2.93 3.79
CA VAL A 58 -12.28 1.82 3.13
C VAL A 58 -12.74 0.77 4.14
N THR A 59 -11.84 0.31 5.02
CA THR A 59 -12.10 -0.86 5.88
C THR A 59 -12.96 -0.57 7.11
N LYS A 60 -12.90 0.65 7.66
CA LYS A 60 -13.60 1.03 8.90
C LYS A 60 -14.74 2.02 8.67
N GLN A 61 -14.60 2.91 7.69
CA GLN A 61 -15.57 3.99 7.46
C GLN A 61 -16.49 3.70 6.27
N GLY A 62 -16.28 2.59 5.54
CA GLY A 62 -17.11 2.21 4.40
C GLY A 62 -17.00 3.17 3.21
N LEU A 63 -15.94 3.98 3.15
CA LEU A 63 -15.67 4.89 2.03
C LEU A 63 -15.09 4.08 0.87
N MET A 64 -15.94 3.29 0.22
CA MET A 64 -15.58 2.28 -0.80
C MET A 64 -15.02 2.89 -2.09
N ARG A 65 -15.27 4.18 -2.34
CA ARG A 65 -14.69 4.90 -3.47
C ARG A 65 -13.41 5.56 -2.99
N SER A 66 -12.27 4.96 -3.33
CA SER A 66 -10.97 5.54 -3.01
C SER A 66 -10.85 6.93 -3.64
N TYR A 67 -10.02 7.80 -3.06
CA TYR A 67 -9.70 9.11 -3.64
C TYR A 67 -9.18 9.01 -5.09
N VAL A 68 -8.69 7.83 -5.50
CA VAL A 68 -8.26 7.53 -6.87
C VAL A 68 -9.44 7.44 -7.83
N GLN A 69 -10.60 6.96 -7.40
CA GLN A 69 -11.81 6.85 -8.23
C GLN A 69 -12.56 8.17 -8.39
N ASN A 70 -12.59 9.02 -7.36
CA ASN A 70 -13.39 10.25 -7.36
C ASN A 70 -12.57 11.52 -7.68
N GLY A 71 -11.25 11.41 -7.88
CA GLY A 71 -10.36 12.57 -8.00
C GLY A 71 -10.14 13.28 -6.66
N ASN A 72 -9.35 14.36 -6.70
CA ASN A 72 -8.81 15.07 -5.53
C ASN A 72 -9.89 15.28 -4.45
N SER A 73 -9.83 14.46 -3.40
CA SER A 73 -10.80 14.49 -2.33
C SER A 73 -10.32 15.50 -1.27
N PRO A 74 -11.08 16.58 -0.99
CA PRO A 74 -10.62 17.65 -0.09
C PRO A 74 -10.17 17.14 1.29
N TRP A 75 -10.86 16.12 1.81
CA TRP A 75 -10.50 15.49 3.08
C TRP A 75 -9.10 14.87 3.06
N LEU A 76 -8.63 14.31 1.94
CA LEU A 76 -7.32 13.68 1.86
C LEU A 76 -6.18 14.72 1.95
N PHE A 77 -6.39 15.91 1.40
CA PHE A 77 -5.41 17.00 1.40
C PHE A 77 -5.18 17.55 2.81
N GLU A 78 -6.24 17.69 3.60
CA GLU A 78 -6.18 18.11 5.00
C GLU A 78 -5.36 17.15 5.88
N PHE A 79 -5.30 15.86 5.53
CA PHE A 79 -4.56 14.84 6.28
C PHE A 79 -3.13 14.59 5.79
N LEU A 80 -2.80 14.89 4.53
CA LEU A 80 -1.44 14.69 3.97
C LEU A 80 -0.50 15.88 4.20
N CYS A 81 -1.03 17.08 4.47
CA CYS A 81 -0.26 18.31 4.64
C CYS A 81 -0.01 18.72 6.11
N GLN A 82 -0.14 17.80 7.07
CA GLN A 82 0.22 18.00 8.49
C GLN A 82 1.56 17.36 8.85
#